data_AF-A0ABD6VD14-F1
#
_entry.id   AF-A0ABD6VD14-F1
#
_cell.length_a   1.000
_cell.length_b   1.000
_cell.length_c   1.000
_cell.angle_alpha   90.00
_cell.angle_beta   90.00
_cell.angle_gamma   90.00
#
_symmetry.space_group_name_H-M   'P 1'
#
loop_
_entity.id
_entity.type
_entity.pdbx_description
1 polymer ?
#
loop_
_entity_poly.entity_id
_entity_poly.type
_entity_poly.pdbx_seq_one_letter_code
_entity_poly.pdbx_strand_id
1 'polypeptide(L)'
;MKTGCPLIQPYRTHKNANCITACYRSNWFDETLHISPLADDCEQRFRYLLTGKIQNTESADLAAATMIEKLALDIAYLTRRRQEAITGIFDDQFILSASEAELTHLVQSLRSGDAGKQVAFGHVVARYAEQLLAS
;
A
#
# COMPACT_ATOMS: atom_id res chain seq x y z
N MET A 1 -16.80 0.11 9.05
CA MET A 1 -15.55 0.37 9.82
C MET A 1 -14.57 0.96 8.83
N LYS A 2 -14.11 2.22 9.00
CA LYS A 2 -13.22 2.85 8.03
C LYS A 2 -11.85 2.15 8.10
N THR A 3 -11.54 1.31 7.13
CA THR A 3 -10.23 0.69 6.99
C THR A 3 -9.28 1.76 6.50
N GLY A 4 -8.57 2.41 7.44
CA GLY A 4 -7.50 3.33 7.07
C GLY A 4 -6.39 2.61 6.28
N CYS A 5 -5.67 3.39 5.49
CA CYS A 5 -4.51 3.04 4.69
C CYS A 5 -3.52 2.15 5.48
N PRO A 6 -3.40 0.85 5.17
CA PRO A 6 -2.52 -0.09 5.87
C PRO A 6 -1.04 0.24 5.65
N LEU A 7 -0.73 1.08 4.66
CA LEU A 7 0.63 1.56 4.35
C LEU A 7 1.17 2.52 5.41
N ILE A 8 0.27 3.15 6.17
CA ILE A 8 0.61 4.21 7.11
C ILE A 8 -0.21 3.98 8.37
N GLN A 9 0.02 2.87 9.08
CA GLN A 9 -0.77 2.57 10.27
C GLN A 9 -0.68 3.72 11.31
N PRO A 10 -1.82 4.20 11.86
CA PRO A 10 -1.81 5.20 12.91
C PRO A 10 -1.25 4.57 14.19
N TYR A 11 -0.13 5.09 14.70
CA TYR A 11 0.37 4.69 16.02
C TYR A 11 -0.44 5.42 17.10
N ARG A 12 -1.11 4.66 17.98
CA ARG A 12 -1.83 5.18 19.14
C ARG A 12 -0.84 5.39 20.29
N THR A 13 -0.02 6.42 20.22
CA THR A 13 0.75 6.92 21.38
C THR A 13 0.23 8.29 21.79
N HIS A 14 -0.29 8.34 23.01
CA HIS A 14 -0.76 9.56 23.66
C HIS A 14 0.36 10.61 23.71
N LYS A 15 0.35 11.56 22.77
CA LYS A 15 0.64 13.00 22.92
C LYS A 15 0.75 13.62 21.52
N ASN A 16 -0.17 14.55 21.24
CA ASN A 16 -0.41 15.29 19.99
C ASN A 16 -1.06 14.51 18.83
N ALA A 17 -2.33 14.81 18.60
CA ALA A 17 -3.25 14.15 17.66
C ALA A 17 -2.94 14.31 16.16
N ASN A 18 -1.82 14.95 15.79
CA ASN A 18 -1.50 15.28 14.39
C ASN A 18 -0.22 14.62 13.85
N CYS A 19 0.48 13.77 14.62
CA CYS A 19 1.70 13.12 14.14
C CYS A 19 1.53 11.63 13.85
N ILE A 20 1.67 11.26 12.58
CA ILE A 20 1.79 9.86 12.11
C ILE A 20 3.26 9.41 12.15
N THR A 21 3.51 8.15 11.80
CA THR A 21 4.83 7.46 11.73
C THR A 21 5.95 8.25 11.04
N ALA A 22 5.61 9.17 10.11
CA ALA A 22 6.57 10.03 9.42
C ALA A 22 7.27 11.01 10.37
N CYS A 23 6.52 11.65 11.27
CA CYS A 23 7.09 12.51 12.30
C CYS A 23 8.07 11.75 13.18
N TYR A 24 7.75 10.50 13.55
CA TYR A 24 8.53 9.76 14.54
C TYR A 24 9.83 9.21 13.95
N ARG A 25 9.82 8.84 12.67
CA ARG A 25 10.97 8.17 12.02
C ARG A 25 11.98 9.16 11.44
N SER A 26 11.54 10.35 11.02
CA SER A 26 12.40 11.36 10.37
C SER A 26 12.29 12.76 10.96
N ASN A 27 11.57 12.95 12.09
CA ASN A 27 11.26 14.27 12.66
C ASN A 27 10.68 15.24 11.63
N TRP A 28 9.90 14.70 10.69
CA TRP A 28 9.41 15.43 9.53
C TRP A 28 7.88 15.40 9.47
N PHE A 29 7.30 16.59 9.35
CA PHE A 29 5.88 16.79 9.08
C PHE A 29 5.73 18.07 8.25
N ASP A 30 5.08 17.93 7.10
CA ASP A 30 4.66 19.03 6.24
C ASP A 30 3.22 18.76 5.86
N GLU A 31 2.31 19.64 6.26
CA GLU A 31 0.86 19.49 6.06
C GLU A 31 0.50 19.37 4.56
N THR A 32 1.27 20.03 3.69
CA THR A 32 1.04 20.01 2.23
C THR A 32 1.56 18.74 1.56
N LEU A 33 2.52 18.06 2.18
CA LEU A 33 3.16 16.84 1.66
C LEU A 33 2.76 15.58 2.47
N HIS A 34 1.81 15.72 3.39
CA HIS A 34 1.30 14.65 4.22
C HIS A 34 0.00 14.06 3.62
N ILE A 35 -0.02 12.75 3.43
CA ILE A 35 -1.22 11.98 3.08
C ILE A 35 -1.74 11.34 4.37
N SER A 36 -2.97 11.68 4.70
CA SER A 36 -3.65 11.09 5.85
C SER A 36 -3.90 9.60 5.59
N PRO A 37 -3.54 8.71 6.53
CA PRO A 37 -3.90 7.29 6.43
C PRO A 37 -5.41 7.06 6.50
N LEU A 38 -6.18 8.04 6.95
CA LEU A 38 -7.62 7.95 7.05
C LEU A 38 -8.33 8.48 5.80
N ALA A 39 -7.57 9.00 4.82
CA ALA A 39 -8.11 9.41 3.54
C ALA A 39 -8.51 8.18 2.72
N ASP A 40 -9.72 8.22 2.14
CA ASP A 40 -10.31 7.10 1.40
C ASP A 40 -9.51 6.77 0.12
N ASP A 41 -8.76 7.75 -0.42
CA ASP A 41 -7.92 7.64 -1.61
C ASP A 41 -6.44 7.33 -1.30
N CYS A 42 -6.06 7.19 -0.02
CA CYS A 42 -4.66 7.07 0.37
C CYS A 42 -3.93 5.93 -0.35
N GLU A 43 -4.52 4.73 -0.40
CA GLU A 43 -3.88 3.58 -1.04
C GLU A 43 -3.74 3.75 -2.56
N GLN A 44 -4.69 4.44 -3.18
CA GLN A 44 -4.76 4.64 -4.63
C GLN A 44 -3.66 5.58 -5.12
N ARG A 45 -3.13 6.44 -4.25
CA ARG A 45 -1.98 7.29 -4.53
C ARG A 45 -0.67 6.52 -4.63
N PHE A 46 -0.65 5.25 -4.21
CA PHE A 46 0.49 4.37 -4.32
C PHE A 46 0.20 3.20 -5.27
N ARG A 47 1.26 2.75 -5.95
CA ARG A 47 1.26 1.58 -6.82
C ARG A 47 2.46 0.70 -6.52
N TYR A 48 2.30 -0.59 -6.79
CA TYR A 48 3.36 -1.58 -6.67
C TYR A 48 3.80 -2.09 -8.03
N LEU A 49 5.08 -2.43 -8.12
CA LEU A 49 5.67 -3.14 -9.25
C LEU A 49 5.88 -4.62 -8.88
N LEU A 50 6.00 -5.49 -9.89
CA LEU A 50 6.37 -6.90 -9.69
C LEU A 50 7.69 -7.08 -8.91
N THR A 51 8.59 -6.09 -9.01
CA THR A 51 9.85 -6.04 -8.25
C THR A 51 9.67 -5.74 -6.76
N GLY A 52 8.43 -5.53 -6.30
CA GLY A 52 8.10 -5.14 -4.92
C GLY A 52 8.34 -3.67 -4.61
N LYS A 53 8.82 -2.88 -5.58
CA LYS A 53 8.98 -1.43 -5.41
C LYS A 53 7.64 -0.74 -5.25
N ILE A 54 7.62 0.29 -4.41
CA ILE A 54 6.49 1.20 -4.25
C ILE A 54 6.77 2.51 -4.97
N GLN A 55 5.76 3.03 -5.68
CA GLN A 55 5.82 4.31 -6.36
C GLN A 55 4.53 5.08 -6.13
N ASN A 56 4.56 6.40 -6.33
CA ASN A 56 3.36 7.18 -6.52
C ASN A 56 2.65 6.76 -7.82
N THR A 57 1.32 6.70 -7.81
CA THR A 57 0.52 6.36 -8.98
C THR A 57 0.64 7.43 -10.04
N GLU A 58 0.44 8.69 -9.65
CA GLU A 58 0.56 9.86 -10.52
C GLU A 58 1.95 10.47 -10.38
N SER A 59 2.69 10.61 -11.48
CA SER A 59 4.08 11.10 -11.46
C SER A 59 4.26 12.49 -10.82
N ALA A 60 3.23 13.35 -10.91
CA ALA A 60 3.21 14.69 -10.33
C ALA A 60 2.82 14.72 -8.83
N ASP A 61 2.51 13.57 -8.23
CA ASP A 61 2.12 13.47 -6.82
C ASP A 61 3.33 13.58 -5.88
N LEU A 62 3.70 14.83 -5.58
CA LEU A 62 4.81 15.16 -4.70
C LEU A 62 4.60 14.67 -3.26
N ALA A 63 3.36 14.65 -2.75
CA ALA A 63 3.09 14.20 -1.39
C ALA A 63 3.34 12.69 -1.26
N ALA A 64 2.89 11.88 -2.23
CA ALA A 64 3.14 10.43 -2.22
C ALA A 64 4.63 10.12 -2.37
N ALA A 65 5.33 10.80 -3.28
CA ALA A 65 6.77 10.66 -3.44
C ALA A 65 7.53 11.01 -2.14
N THR A 66 7.18 12.13 -1.51
CA THR A 66 7.80 12.56 -0.25
C THR A 66 7.53 11.57 0.87
N MET A 67 6.32 11.04 0.97
CA MET A 67 6.00 10.04 1.99
C MET A 67 6.76 8.74 1.81
N ILE A 68 6.93 8.24 0.58
CA ILE A 68 7.76 7.06 0.30
C ILE A 68 9.18 7.26 0.83
N GLU A 69 9.77 8.43 0.58
CA GLU A 69 11.10 8.79 1.05
C GLU A 69 11.16 8.90 2.59
N LYS A 70 10.31 9.74 3.18
CA LYS A 70 10.39 10.11 4.62
C LYS A 70 9.98 8.99 5.56
N LEU A 71 9.13 8.07 5.10
CA LEU A 71 8.74 6.86 5.83
C LEU A 71 9.64 5.66 5.50
N ALA A 72 10.59 5.82 4.57
CA ALA A 72 11.45 4.76 4.08
C ALA A 72 10.64 3.54 3.58
N LEU A 73 9.58 3.78 2.80
CA LEU A 73 8.68 2.73 2.32
C LEU A 73 9.30 1.85 1.23
N ASP A 74 10.36 2.30 0.55
CA ASP A 74 11.05 1.56 -0.52
C ASP A 74 12.45 1.03 -0.11
N ILE A 75 12.66 0.75 1.18
CA ILE A 75 13.89 0.08 1.62
C ILE A 75 13.93 -1.38 1.18
N ALA A 76 15.15 -1.91 1.00
CA ALA A 76 15.39 -3.28 0.51
C ALA A 76 14.59 -4.37 1.24
N TYR A 77 14.44 -4.27 2.58
CA TYR A 77 13.65 -5.22 3.35
C TYR A 77 12.17 -5.22 2.93
N LEU A 78 11.54 -4.04 2.83
CA LEU A 78 10.14 -3.91 2.45
C LEU A 78 9.94 -4.31 0.98
N THR A 79 10.83 -3.85 0.09
CA THR A 79 10.81 -4.20 -1.33
C THR A 79 10.83 -5.72 -1.52
N ARG A 80 11.74 -6.44 -0.84
CA ARG A 80 11.82 -7.91 -0.92
C ARG A 80 10.54 -8.58 -0.41
N ARG A 81 10.03 -8.16 0.75
CA ARG A 81 8.80 -8.74 1.32
C ARG A 81 7.57 -8.51 0.45
N ARG A 82 7.48 -7.36 -0.21
CA ARG A 82 6.42 -7.07 -1.20
C ARG A 82 6.59 -7.91 -2.45
N GLN A 83 7.81 -8.02 -2.97
CA GLN A 83 8.10 -8.86 -4.13
C GLN A 83 7.66 -10.30 -3.86
N GLU A 84 8.10 -10.91 -2.76
CA GLU A 84 7.71 -12.27 -2.36
C GLU A 84 6.18 -12.44 -2.32
N ALA A 85 5.46 -11.47 -1.76
CA ALA A 85 4.00 -11.51 -1.68
C ALA A 85 3.33 -11.40 -3.06
N ILE A 86 3.81 -10.52 -3.93
CA ILE A 86 3.26 -10.32 -5.27
C ILE A 86 3.58 -11.53 -6.14
N THR A 87 4.85 -11.93 -6.26
CA THR A 87 5.26 -13.05 -7.12
C THR A 87 4.76 -14.41 -6.64
N GLY A 88 4.37 -14.52 -5.37
CA GLY A 88 3.73 -15.72 -4.84
C GLY A 88 2.32 -15.97 -5.40
N ILE A 89 1.70 -14.97 -6.04
CA ILE A 89 0.36 -15.04 -6.63
C ILE A 89 0.40 -14.72 -8.13
N PHE A 90 1.13 -13.67 -8.52
CA PHE A 90 1.20 -13.15 -9.88
C PHE A 90 2.47 -13.64 -10.57
N ASP A 91 2.49 -14.92 -10.92
CA ASP A 91 3.48 -15.43 -11.89
C ASP A 91 3.11 -15.02 -13.32
N ASP A 92 4.04 -15.24 -14.27
CA ASP A 92 3.83 -14.84 -15.66
C ASP A 92 2.60 -15.51 -16.28
N GLN A 93 2.26 -16.74 -15.88
CA GLN A 93 1.07 -17.42 -16.40
C GLN A 93 -0.19 -16.75 -15.89
N PHE A 94 -0.28 -16.52 -14.59
CA PHE A 94 -1.43 -15.87 -13.97
C PHE A 94 -1.67 -14.48 -14.55
N ILE A 95 -0.63 -13.67 -14.71
CA ILE A 95 -0.76 -12.32 -15.28
C ILE A 95 -1.32 -12.36 -16.71
N LEU A 96 -0.93 -13.35 -17.52
CA LEU A 96 -1.37 -13.48 -18.90
C LEU A 96 -2.77 -14.08 -19.06
N SER A 97 -3.22 -14.91 -18.11
CA SER A 97 -4.47 -15.65 -18.24
C SER A 97 -5.58 -15.22 -17.27
N ALA A 98 -5.27 -14.43 -16.24
CA ALA A 98 -6.24 -14.04 -15.24
C ALA A 98 -7.37 -13.20 -15.85
N SER A 99 -8.60 -13.64 -15.61
CA SER A 99 -9.80 -12.89 -15.97
C SER A 99 -10.08 -11.78 -14.96
N GLU A 100 -10.83 -10.77 -15.38
CA GLU A 100 -11.33 -9.72 -14.49
C GLU A 100 -12.12 -10.28 -13.29
N ALA A 101 -12.87 -11.37 -13.50
CA ALA A 101 -13.64 -12.03 -12.45
C ALA A 101 -12.73 -12.67 -11.39
N GLU A 102 -11.63 -13.32 -11.80
CA GLU A 102 -10.64 -13.90 -10.88
C GLU A 102 -9.91 -12.81 -10.09
N LEU A 103 -9.49 -11.73 -10.76
CA LEU A 103 -8.87 -10.58 -10.10
C LEU A 103 -9.82 -9.91 -9.11
N THR A 104 -11.09 -9.72 -9.48
CA THR A 104 -12.11 -9.15 -8.59
C THR A 104 -12.34 -10.02 -7.37
N HIS A 105 -12.44 -11.34 -7.55
CA HIS A 105 -12.61 -12.28 -6.45
C HIS A 105 -11.38 -12.29 -5.52
N LEU A 106 -10.17 -12.21 -6.07
CA LEU A 106 -8.93 -12.09 -5.29
C LEU A 106 -8.93 -10.82 -4.43
N VAL A 107 -9.26 -9.66 -5.02
CA VAL A 107 -9.37 -8.38 -4.30
C VAL A 107 -10.40 -8.49 -3.17
N GLN A 108 -11.61 -8.98 -3.46
CA GLN A 108 -12.65 -9.16 -2.46
C GLN A 108 -12.17 -10.04 -1.31
N SER A 109 -11.57 -11.20 -1.61
CA SER A 109 -11.06 -12.12 -0.59
C SER A 109 -10.03 -11.46 0.33
N LEU A 110 -9.08 -10.69 -0.23
CA LEU A 110 -8.02 -10.02 0.53
C LEU A 110 -8.54 -8.81 1.33
N ARG A 111 -9.58 -8.12 0.84
CA ARG A 111 -10.17 -6.93 1.48
C ARG A 111 -11.25 -7.27 2.51
N SER A 112 -11.94 -8.41 2.38
CA SER A 112 -13.03 -8.83 3.29
C SER A 112 -12.58 -9.17 4.72
N GLY A 113 -11.27 -9.29 4.96
CA GLY A 113 -10.68 -9.15 6.30
C GLY A 113 -11.35 -9.97 7.41
N ASP A 114 -11.35 -11.30 7.31
CA ASP A 114 -11.53 -12.11 8.50
C ASP A 114 -10.27 -11.94 9.40
N ALA A 115 -10.47 -11.51 10.65
CA ALA A 115 -9.38 -11.26 11.60
C ALA A 115 -8.50 -12.52 11.83
N GLY A 116 -9.04 -13.71 11.58
CA GLY A 116 -8.30 -14.98 11.63
C GLY A 116 -7.43 -15.30 10.40
N LYS A 117 -7.51 -14.52 9.31
CA LYS A 117 -6.85 -14.80 8.02
C LYS A 117 -6.11 -13.60 7.43
N GLN A 118 -5.66 -12.63 8.23
CA GLN A 118 -4.86 -11.52 7.70
C GLN A 118 -3.54 -12.04 7.09
N VAL A 119 -3.53 -12.15 5.77
CA VAL A 119 -2.34 -12.51 4.99
C VAL A 119 -1.34 -11.36 5.10
N ALA A 120 -0.11 -11.66 5.52
CA ALA A 120 0.95 -10.67 5.54
C ALA A 120 1.11 -10.04 4.15
N PHE A 121 1.14 -8.71 4.06
CA PHE A 121 1.16 -7.97 2.80
C PHE A 121 -0.05 -8.21 1.87
N GLY A 122 -1.16 -8.75 2.37
CA GLY A 122 -2.38 -8.95 1.57
C GLY A 122 -2.93 -7.66 0.95
N HIS A 123 -2.74 -6.51 1.61
CA HIS A 123 -3.08 -5.20 1.03
C HIS A 123 -2.22 -4.83 -0.19
N VAL A 124 -0.96 -5.29 -0.26
CA VAL A 124 -0.09 -5.08 -1.43
C VAL A 124 -0.57 -5.92 -2.61
N VAL A 125 -0.91 -7.18 -2.35
CA VAL A 125 -1.46 -8.10 -3.35
C VAL A 125 -2.79 -7.59 -3.88
N ALA A 126 -3.68 -7.12 -2.99
CA ALA A 126 -4.96 -6.53 -3.37
C ALA A 126 -4.78 -5.26 -4.21
N ARG A 127 -3.91 -4.33 -3.78
CA ARG A 127 -3.62 -3.12 -4.55
C ARG A 127 -3.03 -3.44 -5.92
N TYR A 128 -2.15 -4.44 -6.02
CA TYR A 128 -1.59 -4.86 -7.29
C TYR A 128 -2.65 -5.44 -8.24
N ALA A 129 -3.57 -6.28 -7.74
CA ALA A 129 -4.71 -6.76 -8.54
C ALA A 129 -5.61 -5.60 -9.02
N GLU A 130 -5.91 -4.63 -8.14
CA GLU A 130 -6.69 -3.45 -8.49
C GLU A 130 -6.02 -2.61 -9.60
N GLN A 131 -4.68 -2.57 -9.64
CA GLN A 131 -3.95 -1.91 -10.72
C GLN A 131 -4.15 -2.61 -12.08
N LEU A 132 -4.21 -3.95 -12.09
CA LEU A 132 -4.45 -4.73 -13.31
C LEU A 132 -5.90 -4.60 -13.81
N LEU A 133 -6.86 -4.39 -12.91
CA LEU A 133 -8.26 -4.13 -13.26
C LEU A 133 -8.49 -2.73 -13.84
N ALA A 134 -7.58 -1.79 -13.57
CA ALA A 134 -7.69 -0.39 -13.99
C ALA A 134 -6.86 -0.05 -15.25
N SER A 135 -6.12 -1.03 -15.80
CA SER A 135 -5.28 -0.90 -17.00
C SER A 135 -6.04 -1.28 -18.26
#